data_AF-A0A7C7LBW1-F1
#
_entry.id   AF-A0A7C7LBW1-F1
#
_cell.length_a   1.000
_cell.length_b   1.000
_cell.length_c   1.000
_cell.angle_alpha   90.00
_cell.angle_beta   90.00
_cell.angle_gamma   90.00
#
_symmetry.space_group_name_H-M   'P 1'
#
loop_
_entity.id
_entity.type
_entity.pdbx_description
1 polymer ?
#
loop_
_entity_poly.entity_id
_entity_poly.type
_entity_poly.pdbx_seq_one_letter_code
_entity_poly.pdbx_strand_id
1 'polypeptide(L)'
;MAKGVRTVHHKEAFVPLPSLPGEEVEDYTALSLHLLRRVVPRCLRQKLSWEGRWYDVRMWAFTAALEAHRAGLGLKEASNLAQRMIYHALKAEGYRRKRGGGWAASADPLVEERRGEVYEIQN
;
A
#
# COMPACT_ATOMS: atom_id res chain seq x y z
N MET A 1 -42.81 -25.22 10.76
CA MET A 1 -41.78 -25.87 9.92
C MET A 1 -40.73 -24.84 9.53
N ALA A 2 -39.59 -24.80 10.21
CA ALA A 2 -38.52 -23.82 9.94
C ALA A 2 -37.48 -24.44 8.99
N LYS A 3 -37.24 -23.80 7.84
CA LYS A 3 -36.20 -24.20 6.87
C LYS A 3 -34.84 -23.75 7.40
N GLY A 4 -33.99 -24.71 7.77
CA GLY A 4 -32.62 -24.43 8.20
C GLY A 4 -31.77 -23.88 7.05
N VAL A 5 -31.31 -22.64 7.18
CA VAL A 5 -30.33 -22.03 6.29
C VAL A 5 -28.96 -22.64 6.62
N ARG A 6 -28.41 -23.44 5.71
CA ARG A 6 -27.03 -23.92 5.82
C ARG A 6 -26.11 -22.86 5.22
N THR A 7 -25.41 -22.11 6.07
CA THR A 7 -24.28 -21.28 5.67
C THR A 7 -23.12 -22.18 5.27
N VAL A 8 -22.88 -22.30 3.96
CA VAL A 8 -21.70 -22.97 3.42
C VAL A 8 -20.52 -22.01 3.59
N HIS A 9 -19.72 -22.22 4.63
CA HIS A 9 -18.43 -21.56 4.76
C HIS A 9 -17.48 -22.15 3.72
N HIS A 10 -17.46 -21.59 2.51
CA HIS A 10 -16.35 -21.79 1.58
C HIS A 10 -15.11 -21.13 2.21
N LYS A 11 -14.42 -21.88 3.06
CA LYS A 11 -13.01 -21.64 3.36
C LYS A 11 -12.23 -22.08 2.12
N GLU A 12 -12.25 -21.27 1.07
CA GLU A 12 -11.27 -21.41 0.01
C GLU A 12 -9.91 -21.13 0.66
N ALA A 13 -9.18 -22.20 0.94
CA ALA A 13 -7.77 -22.09 1.24
C ALA A 13 -7.15 -21.38 0.04
N PHE A 14 -6.51 -20.24 0.27
CA PHE A 14 -5.68 -19.59 -0.73
C PHE A 14 -4.60 -20.59 -1.14
N VAL A 15 -4.82 -21.27 -2.28
CA VAL A 15 -3.82 -22.13 -2.90
C VAL A 15 -2.98 -21.22 -3.77
N PRO A 16 -1.71 -20.95 -3.40
CA PRO A 16 -0.85 -20.17 -4.28
C PRO A 16 -0.73 -20.89 -5.62
N LEU A 17 -0.98 -20.15 -6.70
CA LEU A 17 -0.77 -20.64 -8.05
C LEU A 17 0.71 -21.01 -8.21
N PRO A 18 1.03 -22.12 -8.91
CA PRO A 18 2.42 -22.44 -9.22
C PRO A 18 3.04 -21.29 -10.03
N SER A 19 4.22 -20.84 -9.61
CA SER A 19 4.96 -19.78 -10.29
C SER A 19 5.23 -20.18 -11.75
N LEU A 20 4.77 -19.34 -12.68
CA LEU A 20 5.24 -19.39 -14.07
C LEU A 20 6.74 -19.05 -14.09
N PRO A 21 7.54 -19.59 -15.03
CA PRO A 21 8.98 -19.33 -15.09
C PRO A 21 9.21 -17.84 -15.39
N GLY A 22 9.43 -17.08 -14.33
CA GLY A 22 9.73 -15.66 -14.32
C GLY A 22 10.59 -15.41 -13.10
N GLU A 23 11.73 -14.75 -13.30
CA GLU A 23 12.77 -14.41 -12.33
C GLU A 23 12.35 -14.65 -10.87
N GLU A 24 12.86 -15.74 -10.29
CA GLU A 24 12.61 -16.08 -8.89
C GLU A 24 13.15 -14.96 -7.98
N VAL A 25 12.43 -14.71 -6.89
CA VAL A 25 12.85 -13.71 -5.90
C VAL A 25 13.66 -14.40 -4.82
N GLU A 26 14.97 -14.15 -4.81
CA GLU A 26 15.89 -14.67 -3.80
C GLU A 26 15.60 -14.07 -2.41
N ASP A 27 15.33 -12.76 -2.34
CA ASP A 27 15.03 -12.04 -1.09
C ASP A 27 13.85 -11.07 -1.26
N TYR A 28 12.67 -11.53 -0.84
CA TYR A 28 11.42 -10.75 -0.82
C TYR A 28 11.49 -9.53 0.11
N THR A 29 12.29 -9.61 1.17
CA THR A 29 12.47 -8.52 2.13
C THR A 29 13.30 -7.42 1.52
N ALA A 30 14.43 -7.75 0.90
CA ALA A 30 15.26 -6.80 0.16
C ALA A 30 14.47 -6.13 -0.97
N LEU A 31 13.67 -6.90 -1.72
CA LEU A 31 12.79 -6.37 -2.77
C LEU A 31 11.79 -5.34 -2.20
N SER A 32 11.08 -5.69 -1.13
CA SER A 32 10.07 -4.81 -0.54
C SER A 32 10.68 -3.53 0.04
N LEU A 33 11.86 -3.63 0.70
CA LEU A 33 12.59 -2.47 1.19
C LEU A 33 13.16 -1.60 0.07
N HIS A 34 13.64 -2.21 -1.02
CA HIS A 34 14.07 -1.49 -2.22
C HIS A 34 12.92 -0.67 -2.80
N LEU A 35 11.75 -1.31 -2.98
CA LEU A 35 10.55 -0.65 -3.48
C LEU A 35 10.06 0.45 -2.54
N LEU A 36 10.09 0.22 -1.23
CA LEU A 36 9.76 1.23 -0.23
C LEU A 36 10.67 2.47 -0.37
N ARG A 37 11.98 2.29 -0.53
CA ARG A 37 12.93 3.39 -0.72
C ARG A 37 12.75 4.12 -2.04
N ARG A 38 12.35 3.40 -3.09
CA ARG A 38 12.10 3.94 -4.44
C ARG A 38 10.79 4.72 -4.53
N VAL A 39 9.72 4.21 -3.90
CA VAL A 39 8.37 4.77 -3.97
C VAL A 39 8.19 5.93 -2.99
N VAL A 40 8.86 5.90 -1.83
CA VAL A 40 8.72 6.92 -0.79
C VAL A 40 9.92 7.87 -0.79
N PRO A 41 9.72 9.15 -1.19
CA PRO A 41 10.79 10.14 -1.23
C PRO A 41 11.49 10.30 0.12
N ARG A 42 12.80 10.60 0.11
CA ARG A 42 13.61 10.75 1.32
C ARG A 42 13.03 11.75 2.32
N CYS A 43 12.54 12.89 1.84
CA CYS A 43 11.92 13.92 2.66
C CYS A 43 10.66 13.41 3.39
N LEU A 44 9.80 12.66 2.71
CA LEU A 44 8.61 12.06 3.32
C LEU A 44 9.00 10.99 4.35
N ARG A 45 10.02 10.17 4.07
CA ARG A 45 10.54 9.21 5.05
C ARG A 45 11.04 9.88 6.32
N GLN A 46 11.76 10.99 6.20
CA GLN A 46 12.25 11.77 7.34
C GLN A 46 11.09 12.34 8.15
N LYS A 47 10.12 12.97 7.48
CA LYS A 47 8.91 13.49 8.13
C LYS A 47 8.16 12.40 8.90
N LEU A 48 7.85 11.27 8.26
CA LEU A 48 7.19 10.13 8.90
C LEU A 48 8.02 9.57 10.06
N SER A 49 9.36 9.61 9.97
CA SER A 49 10.24 9.14 11.05
C SER A 49 10.16 10.05 12.26
N TRP A 50 10.18 11.37 12.06
CA TRP A 50 10.04 12.35 13.14
C TRP A 50 8.66 12.30 13.79
N GLU A 51 7.61 12.01 13.02
CA GLU A 51 6.25 11.81 13.54
C GLU A 51 6.04 10.44 14.22
N GLY A 52 7.05 9.54 14.21
CA GLY A 52 6.94 8.20 14.79
C GLY A 52 6.15 7.18 13.94
N ARG A 53 5.71 7.57 12.74
CA ARG A 53 4.78 6.80 11.86
C ARG A 53 5.50 5.97 10.80
N TRP A 54 6.81 6.19 10.64
CA TRP A 54 7.62 5.47 9.65
C TRP A 54 7.71 3.97 9.92
N TYR A 55 7.64 3.58 11.19
CA TYR A 55 7.70 2.17 11.58
C TYR A 55 6.52 1.38 10.99
N ASP A 56 5.31 1.94 11.05
CA ASP A 56 4.10 1.31 10.52
C ASP A 56 4.21 1.10 9.01
N VAL A 57 4.66 2.11 8.27
CA VAL A 57 4.88 1.99 6.81
C VAL A 57 5.90 0.89 6.48
N ARG A 58 6.96 0.74 7.29
CA ARG A 58 7.92 -0.36 7.12
C ARG A 58 7.30 -1.72 7.41
N MET A 59 6.47 -1.83 8.45
CA MET A 59 5.79 -3.08 8.80
C MET A 59 4.89 -3.59 7.68
N TRP A 60 4.21 -2.69 6.97
CA TRP A 60 3.40 -3.08 5.81
C TRP A 60 4.25 -3.62 4.66
N ALA A 61 5.43 -3.04 4.42
CA ALA A 61 6.37 -3.57 3.42
C ALA A 61 6.93 -4.95 3.81
N PHE A 62 7.23 -5.19 5.08
CA PHE A 62 7.64 -6.51 5.57
C PHE A 62 6.51 -7.54 5.49
N THR A 63 5.28 -7.12 5.77
CA THR A 63 4.09 -7.98 5.63
C THR A 63 3.92 -8.40 4.17
N ALA A 64 4.08 -7.46 3.23
CA ALA A 64 4.05 -7.77 1.80
C ALA A 64 5.12 -8.79 1.38
N ALA A 65 6.34 -8.67 1.91
CA ALA A 65 7.42 -9.62 1.66
C ALA A 65 7.07 -11.03 2.15
N LEU A 66 6.55 -11.13 3.38
CA LEU A 66 6.14 -12.41 3.98
C LEU A 66 4.98 -13.04 3.20
N GLU A 67 3.98 -12.27 2.80
CA GLU A 67 2.86 -12.73 1.98
C GLU A 67 3.33 -13.23 0.62
N ALA A 68 4.21 -12.47 -0.06
CA ALA A 68 4.77 -12.87 -1.34
C ALA A 68 5.58 -14.17 -1.25
N HIS A 69 6.40 -14.30 -0.20
CA HIS A 69 7.20 -15.50 0.02
C HIS A 69 6.32 -16.73 0.28
N ARG A 70 5.32 -16.60 1.16
CA ARG A 70 4.38 -17.70 1.46
C ARG A 70 3.56 -18.12 0.24
N ALA A 71 3.31 -17.19 -0.67
CA ALA A 71 2.56 -17.43 -1.90
C ALA A 71 3.43 -17.84 -3.09
N GLY A 72 4.77 -17.91 -2.95
CA GLY A 72 5.67 -18.26 -4.04
C GLY A 72 5.59 -17.33 -5.25
N LEU A 73 5.36 -16.04 -5.03
CA LEU A 73 5.14 -15.07 -6.12
C LEU A 73 6.41 -14.79 -6.92
N GLY A 74 6.30 -14.72 -8.25
CA GLY A 74 7.42 -14.26 -9.09
C GLY A 74 7.75 -12.78 -8.89
N LEU A 75 8.91 -12.32 -9.36
CA LEU A 75 9.41 -10.95 -9.14
C LEU A 75 8.40 -9.85 -9.45
N LYS A 76 7.69 -9.96 -10.58
CA LYS A 76 6.68 -8.97 -11.00
C LYS A 76 5.51 -8.91 -10.03
N GLU A 77 5.01 -10.06 -9.60
CA GLU A 77 3.84 -10.18 -8.73
C GLU A 77 4.18 -9.73 -7.31
N ALA A 78 5.32 -10.16 -6.78
CA ALA A 78 5.86 -9.70 -5.51
C ALA A 78 6.08 -8.18 -5.50
N SER A 79 6.62 -7.63 -6.60
CA SER A 79 6.81 -6.18 -6.76
C SER A 79 5.49 -5.42 -6.75
N ASN A 80 4.49 -5.93 -7.45
CA ASN A 80 3.15 -5.33 -7.49
C ASN A 80 2.50 -5.37 -6.11
N LEU A 81 2.58 -6.50 -5.40
CA LEU A 81 2.05 -6.65 -4.05
C LEU A 81 2.68 -5.62 -3.10
N ALA A 82 4.00 -5.54 -3.07
CA ALA A 82 4.73 -4.58 -2.24
C ALA A 82 4.33 -3.13 -2.54
N GLN A 83 4.25 -2.73 -3.83
CA GLN A 83 3.86 -1.38 -4.21
C GLN A 83 2.42 -1.03 -3.78
N ARG A 84 1.47 -1.98 -3.89
CA ARG A 84 0.10 -1.77 -3.39
C ARG A 84 0.08 -1.61 -1.87
N MET A 85 0.79 -2.46 -1.14
CA MET A 85 0.85 -2.41 0.32
C MET A 85 1.46 -1.09 0.80
N ILE A 86 2.55 -0.64 0.17
CA ILE A 86 3.15 0.69 0.44
C ILE A 86 2.14 1.81 0.15
N TYR A 87 1.37 1.71 -0.94
CA TYR A 87 0.34 2.70 -1.23
C TYR A 87 -0.75 2.75 -0.18
N HIS A 88 -1.25 1.60 0.28
CA HIS A 88 -2.26 1.53 1.32
C HIS A 88 -1.74 2.02 2.66
N ALA A 89 -0.51 1.70 3.03
CA ALA A 89 0.14 2.22 4.22
C ALA A 89 0.19 3.75 4.19
N LEU A 90 0.70 4.35 3.12
CA LEU A 90 0.74 5.81 2.99
C LEU A 90 -0.64 6.46 2.97
N LYS A 91 -1.64 5.79 2.39
CA LYS A 91 -3.02 6.26 2.42
C LYS A 91 -3.60 6.25 3.83
N ALA A 92 -3.33 5.19 4.61
CA ALA A 92 -3.70 5.13 6.03
C ALA A 92 -2.99 6.23 6.84
N GLU A 93 -1.76 6.56 6.46
CA GLU A 93 -1.04 7.71 7.02
C GLU A 93 -1.55 9.08 6.51
N GLY A 94 -2.66 9.12 5.77
CA GLY A 94 -3.24 10.37 5.29
C GLY A 94 -2.47 11.00 4.14
N TYR A 95 -1.77 10.20 3.32
CA TYR A 95 -1.12 10.66 2.09
C TYR A 95 -1.82 10.12 0.84
N ARG A 96 -1.76 10.88 -0.25
CA ARG A 96 -2.24 10.48 -1.57
C ARG A 96 -1.18 10.69 -2.62
N ARG A 97 -1.22 9.90 -3.69
CA ARG A 97 -0.31 10.04 -4.82
C ARG A 97 -0.79 11.18 -5.73
N LYS A 98 0.08 12.13 -6.07
CA LYS A 98 -0.25 13.25 -6.99
C LYS A 98 -0.19 12.76 -8.44
N ARG A 99 -1.04 13.35 -9.31
CA ARG A 99 -0.86 13.23 -10.77
C ARG A 99 0.47 13.91 -11.14
N GLY A 100 1.33 13.23 -11.89
CA GLY A 100 2.70 13.70 -12.20
C GLY A 100 3.80 13.18 -11.27
N GLY A 101 3.46 12.42 -10.23
CA GLY A 101 4.44 11.79 -9.33
C GLY A 101 4.49 12.42 -7.94
N GLY A 102 5.02 11.66 -6.98
CA GLY A 102 5.13 12.08 -5.58
C GLY A 102 3.87 11.90 -4.74
N TRP A 103 3.98 12.31 -3.47
CA TRP A 103 2.97 12.13 -2.43
C TRP A 103 2.57 13.48 -1.84
N ALA A 104 1.28 13.68 -1.58
CA ALA A 104 0.70 14.83 -0.90
C ALA A 104 0.06 14.36 0.41
N ALA A 105 -0.06 15.24 1.39
CA ALA A 105 -1.05 15.02 2.44
C ALA A 105 -2.45 15.03 1.80
N SER A 106 -3.32 14.13 2.21
CA SER A 106 -4.72 14.05 1.76
C SER A 106 -5.52 15.26 2.23
N ALA A 107 -5.11 15.86 3.35
CA ALA A 107 -5.67 17.09 3.91
C ALA A 107 -5.00 18.38 3.41
N ASP A 108 -4.25 18.35 2.29
CA ASP A 108 -3.77 19.59 1.67
C ASP A 108 -5.00 20.43 1.22
N PRO A 109 -5.31 21.56 1.89
CA PRO A 109 -6.54 22.34 1.63
C PRO A 109 -6.58 22.95 0.23
N LEU A 110 -5.40 23.10 -0.40
CA LEU A 110 -5.20 23.83 -1.65
C LEU A 110 -5.75 23.12 -2.92
N VAL A 111 -6.32 21.92 -2.79
CA VAL A 111 -6.85 21.15 -3.93
C VAL A 111 -8.38 21.01 -3.88
N GLU A 112 -9.01 21.15 -2.72
CA GLU A 112 -10.48 21.15 -2.61
C GLU A 112 -11.10 22.50 -3.01
N GLU A 113 -10.40 23.61 -2.81
CA GLU A 113 -10.92 24.95 -3.15
C GLU A 113 -10.97 25.29 -4.64
N ARG A 114 -10.29 24.56 -5.53
CA ARG A 114 -10.29 24.90 -6.97
C ARG A 114 -11.44 24.27 -7.77
N ARG A 115 -12.41 23.63 -7.10
CA ARG A 115 -13.54 22.95 -7.77
C ARG A 115 -14.93 23.39 -7.29
N GLY A 116 -15.03 24.52 -6.60
CA GLY A 116 -16.31 25.11 -6.27
C GLY A 116 -16.17 26.61 -6.13
N GLU A 117 -16.93 27.32 -6.95
CA GLU A 117 -17.13 28.76 -6.96
C GLU A 117 -17.32 29.39 -5.56
N VAL A 118 -16.61 30.51 -5.35
CA VAL A 118 -16.93 31.76 -4.61
C VAL A 118 -17.72 31.68 -3.29
N TYR A 119 -17.11 32.15 -2.18
CA TYR A 119 -17.69 33.19 -1.30
C TYR A 119 -16.59 34.02 -0.60
N GLU A 120 -16.65 35.35 -0.73
CA GLU A 120 -15.98 36.30 0.16
C GLU A 120 -16.45 36.07 1.60
N ILE A 121 -15.53 36.11 2.56
CA ILE A 121 -15.90 36.43 3.95
C ILE A 121 -15.20 37.75 4.29
N GLN A 122 -15.94 38.84 4.09
CA GLN A 122 -15.70 40.11 4.77
C GLN A 122 -16.18 40.00 6.22
N ASN A 123 -15.24 40.10 7.17
CA ASN A 123 -15.27 41.01 8.33
C ASN A 123 -14.09 40.71 9.25
#